data_AF-A0A1B2DDB5-F1
#
_entry.id   AF-A0A1B2DDB5-F1
#
_cell.length_a   1.000
_cell.length_b   1.000
_cell.length_c   1.000
_cell.angle_alpha   90.00
_cell.angle_beta   90.00
_cell.angle_gamma   90.00
#
_symmetry.space_group_name_H-M   'P 1'
#
loop_
_entity.id
_entity.type
_entity.pdbx_description
1 polymer ?
#
loop_
_entity_poly.entity_id
_entity_poly.type
_entity_poly.pdbx_seq_one_letter_code
_entity_poly.pdbx_strand_id
1 'polypeptide(L)'
;MVLHKNIAWSNALSIYHQIAYLGTSKQVIRKLDLSESSTAPETLDPVMLPLPDNASDMSWSPMQNQIVYTTDAQPSGNEFRVINVPDELLQ
;
A
#
# COMPACT_ATOMS: atom_id res chain seq x y z
N MET A 1 -9.53 15.54 -16.81
CA MET A 1 -9.07 14.26 -17.38
C MET A 1 -9.56 13.15 -16.47
N VAL A 2 -10.23 12.13 -17.00
CA VAL A 2 -10.73 11.00 -16.19
C VAL A 2 -9.98 9.75 -16.65
N LEU A 3 -9.20 9.14 -15.74
CA LEU A 3 -8.46 7.92 -16.01
C LEU A 3 -9.34 6.72 -15.65
N HIS A 4 -9.82 5.99 -16.64
CA HIS A 4 -10.48 4.70 -16.41
C HIS A 4 -9.45 3.58 -16.51
N LYS A 5 -9.25 2.83 -15.42
CA LYS A 5 -8.35 1.67 -15.41
C LYS A 5 -8.97 0.51 -14.65
N ASN A 6 -9.10 -0.63 -15.31
CA ASN A 6 -9.53 -1.88 -14.69
C ASN A 6 -8.29 -2.55 -14.10
N ILE A 7 -8.19 -2.58 -12.77
CA ILE A 7 -7.07 -3.16 -12.04
C ILE A 7 -7.67 -4.33 -11.25
N ALA A 8 -7.10 -5.54 -11.38
CA ALA A 8 -7.48 -6.66 -10.52
C ALA A 8 -7.13 -6.29 -9.06
N TRP A 9 -8.16 -6.19 -8.21
CA TRP A 9 -8.03 -5.61 -6.87
C TRP A 9 -7.10 -6.42 -5.97
N SER A 10 -6.20 -5.71 -5.28
CA SER A 10 -5.63 -6.14 -4.01
C SER A 10 -6.12 -5.22 -2.89
N ASN A 11 -6.17 -5.78 -1.69
CA ASN A 11 -7.09 -5.43 -0.60
C ASN A 11 -7.11 -3.98 -0.08
N ALA A 12 -6.22 -3.07 -0.51
CA ALA A 12 -6.28 -1.65 -0.13
C ALA A 12 -5.77 -0.69 -1.21
N LEU A 13 -6.55 0.38 -1.45
CA LEU A 13 -6.23 1.49 -2.34
C LEU A 13 -6.28 2.81 -1.57
N SER A 14 -5.25 3.63 -1.72
CA SER A 14 -5.20 4.99 -1.18
C SER A 14 -4.73 5.97 -2.25
N ILE A 15 -5.39 7.12 -2.37
CA ILE A 15 -5.08 8.14 -3.38
C ILE A 15 -4.83 9.47 -2.67
N TYR A 16 -3.69 10.10 -2.95
CA TYR A 16 -3.33 11.40 -2.37
C TYR A 16 -2.47 12.21 -3.34
N HIS A 17 -2.80 13.49 -3.54
CA HIS A 17 -2.11 14.40 -4.46
C HIS A 17 -1.75 13.79 -5.83
N GLN A 18 -2.72 13.10 -6.45
CA GLN A 18 -2.55 12.41 -7.74
C GLN A 18 -1.59 11.20 -7.70
N ILE A 19 -1.27 10.65 -6.55
CA ILE A 19 -0.51 9.41 -6.44
C ILE A 19 -1.44 8.33 -5.87
N ALA A 20 -1.53 7.20 -6.56
CA ALA A 20 -2.26 6.01 -6.11
C ALA A 20 -1.28 5.00 -5.51
N TYR A 21 -1.64 4.45 -4.36
CA TYR A 21 -0.85 3.48 -3.62
C TYR A 21 -1.65 2.21 -3.50
N LEU A 22 -1.06 1.13 -4.01
CA LEU A 22 -1.70 -0.17 -4.09
C LEU A 22 -0.98 -1.12 -3.13
N GLY A 23 -1.65 -1.45 -2.02
CA GLY A 23 -1.17 -2.44 -1.08
C GLY A 23 -1.61 -3.84 -1.51
N THR A 24 -0.66 -4.75 -1.69
CA THR A 24 -0.98 -6.17 -1.95
C THR A 24 -0.89 -6.99 -0.67
N SER A 25 -1.54 -8.16 -0.64
CA SER A 25 -1.45 -9.13 0.46
C SER A 25 -0.03 -9.66 0.71
N LYS A 26 0.95 -9.32 -0.15
CA LYS A 26 2.36 -9.72 -0.03
C LYS A 26 3.24 -8.64 0.59
N GLN A 27 2.67 -7.73 1.40
CA GLN A 27 3.41 -6.66 2.08
C GLN A 27 4.19 -5.75 1.11
N VAL A 28 3.67 -5.57 -0.11
CA VAL A 28 4.26 -4.63 -1.07
C VAL A 28 3.30 -3.50 -1.37
N ILE A 29 3.86 -2.30 -1.54
CA ILE A 29 3.17 -1.13 -2.07
C ILE A 29 3.69 -0.83 -3.47
N ARG A 30 2.78 -0.51 -4.38
CA ARG A 30 3.12 0.09 -5.68
C ARG A 30 2.61 1.51 -5.74
N LYS A 31 3.45 2.43 -6.21
CA LYS A 31 3.19 3.87 -6.31
C LYS A 31 2.94 4.25 -7.76
N LEU A 32 1.74 4.68 -8.09
CA LEU A 32 1.36 5.14 -9.42
C LEU A 32 1.12 6.64 -9.42
N ASP A 33 1.95 7.39 -10.15
CA ASP A 33 1.68 8.79 -10.43
C ASP A 33 0.56 8.94 -11.48
N LEU A 34 -0.59 9.44 -11.07
CA LEU A 34 -1.77 9.64 -11.91
C LEU A 34 -1.68 10.91 -12.78
N SER A 35 -0.72 11.80 -12.51
CA SER A 35 -0.50 13.01 -13.31
C SER A 35 0.25 12.72 -14.60
N GLU A 36 1.06 11.65 -14.62
CA GLU A 36 1.93 11.31 -15.75
C GLU A 36 1.64 9.92 -16.37
N SER A 37 0.98 9.02 -15.65
CA SER A 37 1.02 7.59 -16.01
C SER A 37 -0.17 7.08 -16.81
N SER A 38 0.12 6.55 -18.00
CA SER A 38 -0.73 5.57 -18.72
C SER A 38 -0.41 4.12 -18.30
N THR A 39 0.66 3.89 -17.55
CA THR A 39 1.29 2.59 -17.32
C THR A 39 0.54 1.76 -16.27
N ALA A 40 0.33 0.46 -16.53
CA ALA A 40 -0.38 -0.44 -15.63
C ALA A 40 0.32 -0.57 -14.27
N PRO A 41 -0.40 -0.53 -13.13
CA PRO A 41 0.23 -0.59 -11.81
C PRO A 41 1.09 -1.85 -11.59
N GLU A 42 0.76 -2.94 -12.26
CA GLU A 42 1.47 -4.23 -12.18
C GLU A 42 2.89 -4.19 -12.76
N THR A 43 3.21 -3.20 -13.59
CA THR A 43 4.55 -3.04 -14.19
C THR A 43 5.44 -2.09 -13.39
N LEU A 44 4.94 -1.50 -12.29
CA LEU A 44 5.73 -0.66 -11.40
C LEU A 44 6.56 -1.53 -10.47
N ASP A 45 7.79 -1.14 -10.17
CA ASP A 45 8.61 -1.89 -9.22
C ASP A 45 7.93 -1.94 -7.83
N PRO A 46 7.74 -3.12 -7.23
CA PRO A 46 7.12 -3.24 -5.93
C PRO A 46 8.11 -2.80 -4.84
N VAL A 47 7.63 -2.00 -3.90
CA VAL A 47 8.38 -1.65 -2.71
C VAL A 47 7.98 -2.60 -1.58
N MET A 48 8.96 -3.33 -1.04
CA MET A 48 8.74 -4.27 0.05
C MET A 48 8.70 -3.53 1.39
N LEU A 49 7.64 -3.75 2.14
CA LEU A 49 7.45 -3.13 3.44
C LEU A 49 8.12 -3.97 4.54
N PRO A 50 8.64 -3.33 5.60
CA PRO A 50 9.22 -4.02 6.75
C PRO A 50 8.11 -4.55 7.68
N LEU A 51 7.20 -5.35 7.15
CA LEU A 51 6.09 -5.94 7.90
C LEU A 51 6.42 -7.38 8.33
N PRO A 52 5.84 -7.86 9.44
CA PRO A 52 5.98 -9.26 9.80
C PRO A 52 5.15 -10.16 8.88
N ASP A 53 5.56 -11.42 8.71
CA ASP A 53 4.91 -12.41 7.84
C ASP A 53 3.42 -12.62 8.11
N ASN A 54 2.97 -12.38 9.34
CA ASN A 54 1.57 -12.49 9.75
C ASN A 54 0.77 -11.18 9.63
N ALA A 55 1.29 -10.18 8.91
CA ALA A 55 0.58 -8.95 8.63
C ALA A 55 -0.57 -9.17 7.62
N SER A 56 -1.75 -8.67 7.97
CA SER A 56 -2.99 -8.70 7.22
C SER A 56 -3.65 -7.30 7.21
N ASP A 57 -4.67 -7.11 6.37
CA ASP A 57 -5.54 -5.92 6.31
C ASP A 57 -4.83 -4.58 6.50
N MET A 58 -3.98 -4.24 5.53
CA MET A 58 -3.18 -3.02 5.54
C MET A 58 -3.97 -1.83 5.00
N SER A 59 -3.79 -0.66 5.61
CA SER A 59 -4.25 0.63 5.11
C SER A 59 -3.14 1.66 5.25
N TRP A 60 -2.94 2.49 4.23
CA TRP A 60 -1.87 3.48 4.23
C TRP A 60 -2.43 4.91 4.34
N SER A 61 -1.79 5.70 5.20
CA SER A 61 -2.05 7.11 5.44
C SER A 61 -0.93 7.93 4.79
N PRO A 62 -1.10 8.42 3.55
CA PRO A 62 -0.11 9.26 2.87
C PRO A 62 0.22 10.54 3.63
N MET A 63 -0.78 11.13 4.31
CA MET A 63 -0.59 12.39 5.05
C MET A 63 0.35 12.23 6.25
N GLN A 64 0.25 11.10 6.94
CA GLN A 64 1.08 10.79 8.10
C GLN A 64 2.30 9.95 7.75
N ASN A 65 2.38 9.53 6.48
CA ASN A 65 3.33 8.57 5.98
C ASN A 65 3.38 7.26 6.80
N GLN A 66 2.19 6.70 7.09
CA GLN A 66 2.02 5.59 8.04
C GLN A 66 1.20 4.46 7.45
N ILE A 67 1.59 3.22 7.72
CA ILE A 67 0.78 2.03 7.44
C ILE A 67 0.19 1.53 8.74
N VAL A 68 -1.12 1.37 8.73
CA VAL A 68 -1.86 0.61 9.74
C VAL A 68 -2.07 -0.79 9.18
N TYR A 69 -1.84 -1.82 9.98
CA TYR A 69 -2.07 -3.21 9.59
C TYR A 69 -2.53 -4.01 10.79
N THR A 70 -3.20 -5.13 10.53
CA THR A 70 -3.48 -6.13 11.56
C THR A 70 -2.42 -7.21 11.53
N THR A 71 -2.12 -7.81 12.67
CA THR A 71 -1.39 -9.08 12.70
C THR A 71 -2.29 -10.18 13.22
N ASP A 72 -2.31 -11.31 12.53
CA ASP A 72 -2.95 -12.51 13.03
C ASP A 72 -2.06 -13.08 14.15
N ALA A 73 -2.29 -12.64 15.38
CA ALA A 73 -1.58 -13.14 16.56
C ALA A 73 -2.43 -14.20 17.25
N GLN A 74 -2.24 -15.47 16.87
CA GLN A 74 -2.76 -16.58 17.66
C GLN A 74 -1.84 -16.79 18.87
N PRO A 75 -2.37 -16.97 20.11
CA PRO A 75 -3.78 -17.07 20.51
C PRO A 75 -4.42 -15.76 21.02
N SER A 76 -3.70 -14.64 21.03
CA SER A 76 -4.11 -13.37 21.66
C SER A 76 -5.15 -12.55 20.86
N GLY A 77 -5.45 -12.94 19.62
CA GLY A 77 -6.37 -12.22 18.73
C GLY A 77 -5.64 -11.24 17.82
N ASN A 78 -6.37 -10.63 16.90
CA ASN A 78 -5.77 -9.71 15.93
C ASN A 78 -5.32 -8.42 16.63
N GLU A 79 -4.08 -7.99 16.37
CA GLU A 79 -3.53 -6.74 16.91
C GLU A 79 -3.42 -5.69 15.81
N PHE A 80 -3.84 -4.46 16.10
CA PHE A 80 -3.57 -3.32 15.22
C PHE A 80 -2.17 -2.78 15.49
N ARG A 81 -1.40 -2.59 14.43
CA ARG A 81 -0.05 -2.03 14.46
C ARG A 81 0.07 -0.89 13.48
N VAL A 82 0.95 0.06 13.80
CA VAL A 82 1.26 1.21 12.97
C VAL A 82 2.76 1.28 12.77
N ILE A 83 3.20 1.42 11.52
CA ILE A 83 4.59 1.72 11.18
C ILE A 83 4.66 3.01 10.38
N ASN A 84 5.76 3.75 10.55
CA ASN A 84 6.12 4.80 9.61
C ASN A 84 6.76 4.15 8.39
N VAL A 85 6.43 4.64 7.19
CA VAL A 85 7.12 4.21 5.97
C VAL A 85 8.36 5.08 5.80
N PRO A 86 9.57 4.49 5.66
CA PRO A 86 10.77 5.27 5.38
C PRO A 86 10.59 6.10 4.10
N ASP A 87 11.02 7.36 4.12
CA ASP A 87 10.89 8.26 2.96
C ASP A 87 11.62 7.72 1.72
N GLU A 88 12.69 6.93 1.93
CA GLU A 88 13.45 6.25 0.87
C GLU A 88 12.61 5.23 0.08
N LEU A 89 11.57 4.66 0.71
CA LEU A 89 10.65 3.72 0.09
C LEU A 89 9.56 4.42 -0.75
N LEU A 90 9.52 5.75 -0.74
CA LEU A 90 8.48 6.57 -1.36
C LEU A 90 8.99 7.49 -2.45
N GLN A 91 10.29 7.46 -2.74
CA GLN A 91 10.91 8.19 -3.86
C GLN A 91 10.46 7.55 -5.17
#